data_AF-A0AAN0JNV1-F1
#
_entry.id   AF-A0AAN0JNV1-F1
#
_cell.length_a   1.000
_cell.length_b   1.000
_cell.length_c   1.000
_cell.angle_alpha   90.00
_cell.angle_beta   90.00
_cell.angle_gamma   90.00
#
_symmetry.space_group_name_H-M   'P 1'
#
loop_
_entity.id
_entity.type
_entity.pdbx_description
1 polymer ?
#
loop_
_entity_poly.entity_id
_entity_poly.type
_entity_poly.pdbx_seq_one_letter_code
_entity_poly.pdbx_strand_id
1 'polypeptide(L)'
;MAATHSNGSELTIQDLALVETVLKEAMFGPVSWEQLGLALGIYITTLNVIEKEKGDSTDYLRKTLQQWLNKVDKVKDTRWPTLIKAVRSTGDNAAADRMPNAIKKHSNV
;
A
#
# COMPACT_ATOMS: atom_id res chain seq x y z
N MET A 1 -15.46 12.59 7.47
CA MET A 1 -14.75 13.55 6.62
C MET A 1 -13.92 12.71 5.65
N ALA A 2 -14.32 12.60 4.38
CA ALA A 2 -13.52 11.89 3.39
C ALA A 2 -12.36 12.81 2.99
N ALA A 3 -11.13 12.45 3.35
CA ALA A 3 -9.97 13.23 2.97
C ALA A 3 -9.73 13.07 1.47
N THR A 4 -9.97 14.13 0.70
CA THR A 4 -9.70 14.19 -0.73
C THR A 4 -8.21 14.42 -0.94
N HIS A 5 -7.42 13.34 -0.99
CA HIS A 5 -5.99 13.45 -1.26
C HIS A 5 -5.74 13.57 -2.77
N SER A 6 -5.14 14.71 -3.15
CA SER A 6 -4.56 14.92 -4.47
C SER A 6 -3.36 13.98 -4.65
N ASN A 7 -3.02 13.62 -5.90
CA ASN A 7 -1.92 12.68 -6.21
C ASN A 7 -0.54 13.03 -5.59
N GLY A 8 -0.37 14.27 -5.09
CA GLY A 8 0.87 14.77 -4.48
C GLY A 8 0.90 14.84 -2.95
N SER A 9 -0.22 14.67 -2.24
CA SER A 9 -0.24 14.75 -0.77
C SER A 9 0.10 13.41 -0.11
N GLU A 10 0.78 13.47 1.05
CA GLU A 10 1.12 12.29 1.84
C GLU A 10 -0.17 11.59 2.32
N LEU A 11 -0.21 10.26 2.19
CA LEU A 11 -1.28 9.46 2.74
C LEU A 11 -1.01 9.19 4.22
N THR A 12 -2.07 9.09 4.99
CA THR A 12 -2.05 8.83 6.42
C THR A 12 -2.79 7.54 6.74
N ILE A 13 -2.76 7.10 8.00
CA ILE A 13 -3.53 5.93 8.44
C ILE A 13 -5.05 6.07 8.18
N GLN A 14 -5.57 7.30 8.09
CA GLN A 14 -6.99 7.56 7.75
C GLN A 14 -7.33 7.17 6.31
N ASP A 15 -6.33 7.07 5.44
CA ASP A 15 -6.47 6.72 4.02
C ASP A 15 -6.35 5.21 3.76
N LEU A 16 -6.22 4.38 4.81
CA LEU A 16 -6.05 2.92 4.65
C LEU A 16 -7.13 2.30 3.77
N ALA A 17 -8.40 2.63 3.99
CA ALA A 17 -9.52 2.10 3.20
C ALA A 17 -9.45 2.53 1.72
N LEU A 18 -8.96 3.74 1.44
CA LEU A 18 -8.74 4.24 0.08
C LEU A 18 -7.60 3.47 -0.59
N VAL A 19 -6.49 3.25 0.11
CA VAL A 19 -5.34 2.47 -0.39
C VAL A 19 -5.75 1.03 -0.71
N GLU A 20 -6.50 0.37 0.16
CA GLU A 20 -7.03 -0.98 -0.08
C GLU A 20 -7.95 -1.01 -1.30
N THR A 21 -8.81 -0.01 -1.46
CA THR A 21 -9.72 0.10 -2.62
C THR A 21 -8.94 0.24 -3.93
N VAL A 22 -7.92 1.10 -3.95
CA VAL A 22 -7.07 1.31 -5.13
C VAL A 22 -6.31 0.03 -5.51
N LEU A 23 -5.73 -0.67 -4.54
CA LEU A 23 -5.02 -1.94 -4.80
C LEU A 23 -5.97 -3.02 -5.31
N LYS A 24 -7.18 -3.10 -4.76
CA LYS A 24 -8.22 -4.03 -5.22
C LYS A 24 -8.66 -3.74 -6.65
N GLU A 25 -8.92 -2.49 -7.00
CA GLU A 25 -9.26 -2.08 -8.37
C GLU A 25 -8.10 -2.29 -9.36
N ALA A 26 -6.86 -2.14 -8.89
CA ALA A 26 -5.68 -2.48 -9.67
C ALA A 26 -5.47 -4.00 -9.83
N MET A 27 -6.26 -4.82 -9.14
CA MET A 27 -6.15 -6.28 -9.07
C MET A 27 -4.81 -6.76 -8.49
N PHE A 28 -4.23 -5.98 -7.58
CA PHE A 28 -3.01 -6.37 -6.87
C PHE A 28 -3.29 -7.53 -5.92
N GLY A 29 -2.49 -8.59 -6.01
CA GLY A 29 -2.67 -9.80 -5.20
C GLY A 29 -2.16 -9.64 -3.76
N PRO A 30 -2.92 -10.03 -2.73
CA PRO A 30 -2.50 -9.89 -1.33
C PRO A 30 -1.32 -10.79 -0.94
N VAL A 31 -1.03 -11.84 -1.71
CA VAL A 31 0.10 -12.76 -1.47
C VAL A 31 1.46 -12.07 -1.54
N SER A 32 1.56 -10.92 -2.22
CA SER A 32 2.80 -10.16 -2.37
C SER A 32 3.05 -9.16 -1.23
N TRP A 33 2.33 -9.26 -0.11
CA TRP A 33 2.40 -8.33 1.03
C TRP A 33 3.82 -8.15 1.58
N GLU A 34 4.59 -9.22 1.71
CA GLU A 34 5.94 -9.17 2.27
C GLU A 34 6.89 -8.39 1.34
N GLN A 35 6.90 -8.74 0.06
CA GLN A 35 7.70 -8.06 -0.96
C GLN A 35 7.32 -6.59 -1.10
N LEU A 36 6.02 -6.30 -1.04
CA LEU A 36 5.51 -4.92 -1.02
C LEU A 36 6.06 -4.17 0.20
N GLY A 37 5.97 -4.76 1.39
CA GLY A 37 6.45 -4.15 2.64
C GLY A 37 7.94 -3.80 2.59
N LEU A 38 8.77 -4.72 2.10
CA LEU A 38 10.21 -4.48 1.89
C LEU A 38 10.45 -3.32 0.92
N ALA A 39 9.72 -3.28 -0.20
CA ALA A 39 9.84 -2.22 -1.20
C ALA A 39 9.38 -0.84 -0.67
N LEU A 40 8.49 -0.83 0.33
CA LEU A 40 8.04 0.37 1.04
C LEU A 40 9.01 0.81 2.15
N GLY A 41 10.03 0.00 2.46
CA GLY A 41 11.03 0.31 3.49
C GLY A 41 10.70 -0.20 4.88
N ILE A 42 9.76 -1.12 5.01
CA ILE A 42 9.46 -1.85 6.25
C ILE A 42 10.50 -2.97 6.41
N TYR A 43 11.01 -3.16 7.62
CA TYR A 43 12.00 -4.20 7.87
C TYR A 43 11.38 -5.60 7.91
N ILE A 44 12.17 -6.58 7.47
CA ILE A 44 11.80 -8.00 7.55
C ILE A 44 11.41 -8.44 8.96
N THR A 45 12.04 -7.88 9.99
CA THR A 45 11.69 -8.16 11.40
C THR A 45 10.26 -7.75 11.73
N THR A 46 9.80 -6.61 11.20
CA THR A 46 8.44 -6.10 11.38
C THR A 46 7.44 -6.95 10.60
N LEU A 47 7.78 -7.34 9.37
CA LEU A 47 6.96 -8.23 8.54
C LEU A 47 6.80 -9.63 9.16
N ASN A 48 7.86 -10.18 9.73
CA ASN A 48 7.83 -11.47 10.45
C ASN A 48 6.95 -11.41 11.71
N VAL A 49 6.80 -10.24 12.35
CA VAL A 49 5.86 -10.06 13.45
C VAL A 49 4.42 -10.11 12.93
N ILE A 50 4.12 -9.45 11.80
CA ILE A 50 2.81 -9.48 11.15
C ILE A 50 2.39 -10.92 10.81
N GLU A 51 3.29 -11.71 10.21
CA GLU A 51 3.02 -13.10 9.83
C GLU A 51 2.68 -14.00 11.03
N LYS A 52 3.25 -13.71 12.21
CA LYS A 52 3.00 -14.50 13.43
C LYS A 52 1.62 -14.27 14.03
N GLU A 53 0.90 -13.22 13.64
CA GLU A 53 -0.40 -12.86 14.22
C GLU A 53 -1.56 -13.75 13.74
N LYS A 54 -1.30 -14.88 13.06
CA LYS A 54 -2.28 -15.87 12.57
C LYS A 54 -3.43 -15.23 11.78
N GLY A 55 -3.14 -14.82 10.55
CA GLY A 55 -4.12 -14.31 9.58
C GLY A 55 -3.94 -14.93 8.19
N ASP A 56 -4.69 -14.42 7.22
CA ASP A 56 -4.47 -14.73 5.81
C ASP A 56 -3.65 -13.63 5.11
N SER A 57 -3.33 -13.84 3.81
CA SER A 57 -2.56 -12.85 3.05
C SER A 57 -3.24 -11.48 2.96
N THR A 58 -4.57 -11.41 3.04
CA THR A 58 -5.32 -10.15 3.05
C THR A 58 -5.10 -9.41 4.37
N ASP A 59 -5.16 -10.13 5.49
CA ASP A 59 -4.82 -9.57 6.81
C ASP A 59 -3.40 -9.03 6.85
N TYR A 60 -2.44 -9.79 6.29
CA TYR A 60 -1.04 -9.39 6.25
C TYR A 60 -0.79 -8.19 5.33
N LEU A 61 -1.45 -8.13 4.17
CA LEU A 61 -1.41 -6.95 3.31
C LEU A 61 -1.95 -5.72 4.06
N ARG A 62 -3.12 -5.82 4.70
CA ARG A 62 -3.71 -4.72 5.46
C ARG A 62 -2.77 -4.21 6.55
N LYS A 63 -2.17 -5.11 7.34
CA LYS A 63 -1.21 -4.74 8.39
C LYS A 63 0.07 -4.12 7.82
N THR A 64 0.56 -4.61 6.68
CA THR A 64 1.71 -4.02 5.99
C THR A 64 1.42 -2.57 5.56
N LEU A 65 0.24 -2.33 4.99
CA LEU A 65 -0.20 -0.98 4.63
C LEU A 65 -0.35 -0.07 5.86
N GLN A 66 -0.82 -0.60 7.00
CA GLN A 66 -0.85 0.15 8.25
C GLN A 66 0.55 0.57 8.72
N GLN A 67 1.54 -0.34 8.66
CA GLN A 67 2.93 0.01 9.02
C GLN A 67 3.50 1.08 8.08
N TRP A 68 3.22 0.99 6.78
CA TRP A 68 3.64 1.99 5.81
C TRP A 68 2.99 3.36 6.08
N LEU A 69 1.67 3.41 6.26
CA LEU A 69 0.94 4.66 6.52
C LEU A 69 1.28 5.30 7.87
N ASN A 70 1.74 4.50 8.84
CA ASN A 70 2.27 4.97 10.13
C ASN A 70 3.77 5.35 10.07
N LYS A 71 4.39 5.30 8.88
CA LYS A 71 5.81 5.62 8.66
C LYS A 71 6.78 4.83 9.55
N VAL A 72 6.51 3.54 9.75
CA VAL A 72 7.36 2.65 10.57
C VAL A 72 8.68 2.34 9.86
N ASP A 73 9.73 2.04 10.65
CA ASP A 73 11.08 1.70 10.17
C ASP A 73 11.72 2.80 9.29
N LYS A 74 12.01 2.48 8.02
CA LYS A 74 12.66 3.39 7.05
C LYS A 74 11.68 4.02 6.07
N VAL A 75 10.37 3.96 6.34
CA VAL A 75 9.38 4.60 5.49
C VAL A 75 9.55 6.12 5.55
N LYS A 76 9.94 6.72 4.42
CA LYS A 76 10.14 8.18 4.29
C LYS A 76 9.02 8.89 3.55
N ASP A 77 8.23 8.16 2.79
CA ASP A 77 7.25 8.70 1.85
C ASP A 77 6.04 7.78 1.76
N THR A 78 4.85 8.35 1.95
CA THR A 78 3.56 7.65 1.91
C THR A 78 2.68 8.14 0.75
N ARG A 79 3.26 8.69 -0.32
CA ARG A 79 2.49 9.14 -1.50
C ARG A 79 2.21 8.01 -2.48
N TRP A 80 1.19 8.20 -3.32
CA TRP A 80 0.82 7.26 -4.39
C TRP A 80 1.96 6.85 -5.32
N PRO A 81 2.85 7.76 -5.80
CA PRO A 81 3.97 7.35 -6.66
C PRO A 81 4.91 6.34 -5.99
N THR A 82 5.09 6.44 -4.67
CA THR A 82 5.91 5.50 -3.89
C THR A 82 5.24 4.13 -3.82
N LEU A 83 3.92 4.08 -3.59
CA LEU A 83 3.18 2.82 -3.62
C LEU A 83 3.18 2.17 -5.01
N ILE A 84 2.97 2.95 -6.08
CA ILE A 84 3.01 2.45 -7.46
C ILE A 84 4.37 1.83 -7.77
N LYS A 85 5.46 2.50 -7.38
CA LYS A 85 6.83 1.99 -7.57
C LYS A 85 7.07 0.70 -6.76
N ALA A 86 6.55 0.63 -5.53
CA ALA A 86 6.68 -0.54 -4.68
C ALA A 86 5.90 -1.74 -5.26
N VAL A 87 4.65 -1.55 -5.70
CA VAL A 87 3.86 -2.57 -6.41
C VAL A 87 4.61 -3.07 -7.64
N ARG A 88 5.15 -2.17 -8.47
CA ARG A 88 5.96 -2.55 -9.64
C ARG A 88 7.17 -3.41 -9.25
N SER A 89 7.79 -3.13 -8.11
CA SER A 89 8.97 -3.86 -7.62
C SER A 89 8.64 -5.28 -7.13
N THR A 90 7.36 -5.60 -6.87
CA THR A 90 6.90 -6.98 -6.61
C THR A 90 6.79 -7.83 -7.89
N GLY A 91 6.99 -7.23 -9.07
CA GLY A 91 6.80 -7.89 -10.37
C GLY A 91 5.40 -7.72 -10.95
N ASP A 92 4.42 -7.21 -10.19
CA ASP A 92 3.07 -6.93 -10.67
C ASP A 92 2.98 -5.59 -11.43
N ASN A 93 3.61 -5.56 -12.61
CA ASN A 93 3.59 -4.40 -13.50
C ASN A 93 2.16 -4.03 -13.93
N ALA A 94 1.30 -5.04 -14.13
CA ALA A 94 -0.07 -4.84 -14.58
C ALA A 94 -0.91 -4.11 -13.51
N ALA A 95 -0.78 -4.47 -12.24
CA ALA A 95 -1.41 -3.72 -11.16
C ALA A 95 -0.86 -2.30 -11.07
N ALA A 96 0.46 -2.13 -11.12
CA ALA A 96 1.09 -0.81 -11.07
C ALA A 96 0.59 0.12 -12.20
N ASP A 97 0.36 -0.40 -13.41
CA ASP A 97 -0.17 0.35 -14.55
C ASP A 97 -1.65 0.71 -14.41
N ARG A 98 -2.45 -0.08 -13.67
CA ARG A 98 -3.87 0.20 -13.40
C ARG A 98 -4.09 1.21 -12.27
N MET A 99 -3.19 1.27 -11.30
CA MET A 99 -3.31 2.13 -10.12
C MET A 99 -3.59 3.61 -10.44
N PRO A 100 -2.93 4.28 -11.41
CA PRO A 100 -3.22 5.68 -11.73
C PRO A 100 -4.68 5.94 -12.11
N ASN A 101 -5.33 4.99 -12.80
CA ASN A 101 -6.74 5.11 -13.16
C ASN A 101 -7.64 4.92 -11.93
N ALA A 102 -7.34 3.94 -11.06
CA ALA A 102 -8.06 3.74 -9.82
C ALA A 102 -7.94 4.96 -8.89
N ILE A 103 -6.73 5.52 -8.73
CA ILE A 103 -6.50 6.74 -7.94
C ILE A 103 -7.35 7.90 -8.48
N LYS A 104 -7.37 8.13 -9.80
CA LYS A 104 -8.18 9.20 -10.43
C LYS A 104 -9.67 9.07 -10.18
N LYS A 105 -10.23 7.85 -10.05
CA LYS A 105 -11.66 7.67 -9.75
C LYS A 105 -12.03 8.10 -8.34
N HIS A 106 -11.09 8.00 -7.40
CA HIS A 106 -11.31 8.27 -5.98
C HIS A 106 -10.74 9.62 -5.54
N SER A 107 -9.83 10.21 -6.31
CA SER A 107 -9.50 11.62 -6.23
C SER A 107 -10.64 12.41 -6.88
N ASN A 108 -11.31 13.25 -6.10
CA ASN A 108 -12.34 14.18 -6.58
C ASN A 108 -11.68 15.22 -7.51
N VAL A 109 -11.47 14.87 -8.79
CA VAL A 109 -11.04 15.77 -9.87
C VAL A 109 -12.24 16.44 -10.50
#